data_AF-A0A7C4DSE3-F1
#
_entry.id   AF-A0A7C4DSE3-F1
#
_cell.length_a   1.000
_cell.length_b   1.000
_cell.length_c   1.000
_cell.angle_alpha   90.00
_cell.angle_beta   90.00
_cell.angle_gamma   90.00
#
_symmetry.space_group_name_H-M   'P 1'
#
loop_
_entity.id
_entity.type
_entity.pdbx_description
1 polymer ?
#
loop_
_entity_poly.entity_id
_entity_poly.type
_entity_poly.pdbx_seq_one_letter_code
_entity_poly.pdbx_strand_id
1 'polypeptide(L)' 'MKKERNIHLFFAFLWVVVLLWMAPVPAFGYVDPGSASMFFQILIGSLLGAVVAVRMYWQKLKAFFRRGDPQKPKQP' A
#
# COMPACT_ATOMS: atom_id res chain seq x y z
N MET A 1 -48.71 24.86 24.82
CA MET A 1 -48.48 23.54 24.17
C MET A 1 -47.85 23.60 22.76
N LYS A 2 -48.12 24.62 21.91
CA LYS A 2 -47.61 24.65 20.51
C LYS A 2 -46.12 25.00 20.39
N LYS A 3 -45.56 25.76 21.35
CA LYS A 3 -44.15 26.22 21.40
C LYS A 3 -43.15 25.09 21.71
N GLU A 4 -43.47 24.25 22.69
CA GLU A 4 -42.68 23.06 23.06
C GLU A 4 -42.50 22.10 21.87
N ARG A 5 -43.57 21.85 21.10
CA ARG A 5 -43.52 20.99 19.92
C ARG A 5 -42.55 21.51 18.85
N ASN A 6 -42.48 22.82 18.63
CA ASN A 6 -41.61 23.41 17.63
C ASN A 6 -40.12 23.29 18.00
N ILE A 7 -39.80 23.27 19.30
CA ILE A 7 -38.43 23.11 19.77
C ILE A 7 -37.92 21.69 19.50
N HIS A 8 -38.75 20.67 19.76
CA HIS A 8 -38.40 19.29 19.44
C HIS A 8 -38.28 19.06 17.93
N LEU A 9 -39.14 19.70 17.12
CA LEU A 9 -39.03 19.65 15.66
C LEU A 9 -37.73 20.30 15.16
N PHE A 10 -37.33 21.42 15.76
CA PHE A 10 -36.06 22.07 15.44
C PHE A 10 -34.85 21.19 15.79
N PHE A 11 -34.84 20.57 16.97
CA PHE A 11 -33.78 19.63 17.36
C PHE A 11 -33.78 18.37 16.50
N ALA A 12 -34.94 17.81 16.18
CA ALA A 12 -35.05 16.66 15.28
C ALA A 12 -34.52 17.00 13.87
N PHE A 13 -34.83 18.20 13.37
CA PHE A 13 -34.30 18.70 12.11
C PHE A 13 -32.77 18.85 12.14
N LEU A 14 -32.22 19.44 13.19
CA LEU A 14 -30.77 19.53 13.40
C LEU A 14 -30.12 18.15 13.43
N TRP A 15 -30.70 17.19 14.14
CA TRP A 15 -30.23 15.81 14.19
C TRP A 15 -30.23 15.14 12.82
N VAL A 16 -31.29 15.31 12.03
CA VAL A 16 -31.36 14.79 10.66
C VAL A 16 -30.28 15.41 9.77
N VAL A 17 -30.05 16.73 9.87
CA VAL A 17 -28.99 17.41 9.11
C VAL A 17 -27.60 16.87 9.48
N VAL A 18 -27.31 16.66 10.76
CA VAL A 18 -26.04 16.08 11.22
C VAL A 18 -25.87 14.65 10.70
N LEU A 19 -26.91 13.81 10.77
CA LEU A 19 -26.87 12.45 10.26
C LEU A 19 -26.63 12.39 8.75
N LEU A 20 -27.25 13.30 7.98
CA LEU A 20 -27.04 13.40 6.54
C LEU A 20 -25.63 13.91 6.21
N TRP A 21 -25.05 14.79 7.01
CA TRP A 21 -23.68 15.27 6.83
C TRP A 21 -22.64 14.17 7.10
N MET A 22 -22.92 13.27 8.04
CA MET A 22 -22.07 12.12 8.35
C MET A 22 -22.28 10.93 7.42
N ALA A 23 -23.16 11.04 6.42
CA ALA A 23 -23.38 9.99 5.46
C ALA A 23 -22.06 9.69 4.71
N PRO A 24 -21.63 8.41 4.64
CA PRO A 24 -20.37 8.06 4.01
C PRO A 24 -20.41 8.39 2.51
N VAL A 25 -19.54 9.31 2.09
CA VAL A 25 -19.31 9.58 0.66
C VAL A 25 -18.36 8.49 0.12
N PRO A 26 -18.62 7.91 -1.06
CA PRO A 26 -17.75 6.90 -1.63
C PRO A 26 -16.34 7.48 -1.86
N ALA A 27 -15.37 6.98 -1.08
CA ALA A 27 -13.96 7.31 -1.22
C ALA A 27 -13.29 6.32 -2.18
N PHE A 28 -13.18 6.70 -3.46
CA PHE A 28 -12.65 5.83 -4.53
C PHE A 28 -11.14 5.51 -4.43
N GLY A 29 -10.41 6.18 -3.54
CA GLY A 29 -8.96 6.02 -3.35
C GLY A 29 -8.56 5.80 -1.89
N TYR A 30 -9.41 5.12 -1.11
CA TYR A 30 -9.11 4.83 0.29
C TYR A 30 -8.01 3.76 0.37
N VAL A 31 -6.79 4.20 0.65
CA VAL A 31 -5.75 3.32 1.17
C VAL A 31 -6.05 3.15 2.65
N ASP A 32 -6.76 2.07 3.00
CA ASP A 32 -7.03 1.77 4.39
C ASP A 32 -5.71 1.44 5.12
N PRO A 33 -5.63 1.66 6.45
CA PRO A 33 -4.43 1.37 7.24
C PRO A 33 -3.94 -0.09 7.09
N GLY A 34 -4.84 -1.03 6.80
CA GLY A 34 -4.50 -2.43 6.51
C GLY A 34 -3.80 -2.59 5.17
N SER A 35 -4.37 -2.03 4.09
CA SER A 35 -3.75 -2.02 2.76
C SER A 35 -2.39 -1.31 2.74
N ALA A 36 -2.27 -0.18 3.45
CA ALA A 36 -0.99 0.50 3.61
C ALA A 36 0.05 -0.42 4.28
N SER A 37 -0.33 -1.10 5.36
CA SER A 37 0.56 -2.02 6.09
C SER A 37 1.01 -3.19 5.22
N MET A 38 0.09 -3.79 4.44
CA MET A 38 0.40 -4.88 3.52
C MET A 38 1.38 -4.45 2.44
N PHE A 39 1.24 -3.24 1.90
CA PHE A 39 2.18 -2.69 0.93
C PHE A 39 3.60 -2.62 1.50
N PHE A 40 3.76 -2.08 2.71
CA PHE A 40 5.07 -2.02 3.37
C PHE A 40 5.65 -3.40 3.67
N GLN A 41 4.81 -4.36 4.07
CA GLN A 41 5.25 -5.75 4.31
C GLN A 41 5.80 -6.39 3.03
N ILE A 42 5.10 -6.26 1.90
CA ILE A 42 5.54 -6.79 0.61
C ILE A 42 6.84 -6.09 0.17
N LEU A 43 6.92 -4.77 0.36
CA LEU A 43 8.11 -4.00 0.00
C LEU A 43 9.33 -4.44 0.81
N ILE A 44 9.20 -4.52 2.13
CA ILE A 44 10.31 -4.94 3.01
C ILE A 44 10.67 -6.40 2.76
N GLY A 45 9.67 -7.28 2.67
CA GLY A 45 9.87 -8.70 2.40
C GLY A 45 10.57 -8.97 1.07
N SER A 46 10.18 -8.25 0.01
CA SER A 46 10.84 -8.38 -1.30
C SER A 46 12.27 -7.85 -1.29
N LEU A 47 12.55 -6.73 -0.62
CA LEU A 47 13.91 -6.20 -0.46
C LEU A 47 14.82 -7.18 0.28
N LEU A 48 14.38 -7.68 1.43
CA LEU A 48 15.14 -8.66 2.21
C LEU A 48 15.35 -9.96 1.43
N GLY A 49 14.29 -10.45 0.77
CA GLY A 49 14.36 -11.62 -0.11
C GLY A 49 15.36 -11.44 -1.25
N ALA A 50 15.38 -10.26 -1.89
CA ALA A 50 16.31 -9.94 -2.96
C ALA A 50 17.77 -9.93 -2.47
N VAL A 51 18.04 -9.35 -1.30
CA VAL A 51 19.39 -9.36 -0.70
C VAL A 51 19.88 -10.79 -0.45
N VAL A 52 19.02 -11.63 0.11
CA VAL A 52 19.34 -13.05 0.36
C VAL A 52 19.57 -13.80 -0.96
N ALA A 53 18.71 -13.59 -1.96
CA ALA A 53 18.84 -14.21 -3.27
C ALA A 53 20.16 -13.80 -3.96
N VAL A 54 20.50 -12.51 -3.96
CA VAL A 54 21.78 -12.01 -4.51
C VAL A 54 22.97 -12.66 -3.81
N ARG A 55 22.94 -12.74 -2.47
CA ARG A 55 24.00 -13.42 -1.70
C ARG A 55 24.11 -14.90 -2.07
N MET A 56 22.99 -15.59 -2.18
CA MET A 56 22.94 -17.02 -2.52
C MET A 56 23.45 -17.30 -3.93
N TYR A 57 23.13 -16.44 -4.89
CA TYR A 57 23.47 -16.62 -6.30
C TYR A 57 24.68 -15.82 -6.78
N TRP A 58 25.46 -15.20 -5.89
CA TRP A 58 26.58 -14.31 -6.23
C TRP A 58 27.55 -14.90 -7.27
N GLN A 59 27.87 -16.19 -7.18
CA GLN A 59 28.76 -16.86 -8.14
C GLN A 59 28.11 -17.03 -9.51
N LYS A 60 26.83 -17.42 -9.56
CA LYS A 60 26.07 -17.54 -10.82
C LYS A 60 25.88 -16.19 -11.47
N LEU A 61 25.61 -15.15 -10.68
CA LEU A 61 25.50 -13.77 -11.13
C LEU A 61 26.80 -13.29 -11.76
N LYS A 62 27.94 -13.46 -11.08
CA LYS A 62 29.27 -13.15 -11.64
C LYS A 62 29.58 -13.94 -12.92
N ALA A 63 29.23 -15.23 -12.96
CA ALA A 63 29.45 -16.07 -14.14
C ALA A 63 28.60 -15.62 -15.33
N PHE A 64 27.38 -15.13 -15.09
CA PHE A 64 26.52 -14.55 -16.12
C PHE A 64 27.17 -13.30 -16.74
N PHE A 65 27.74 -12.42 -15.94
CA PHE A 65 28.46 -11.23 -16.44
C PHE A 65 29.80 -11.57 -17.12
N ARG A 66 30.44 -12.69 -16.77
CA ARG A 66 31.72 -13.13 -17.37
C ARG A 66 31.61 -13.82 -18.72
N ARG A 67 30.42 -14.24 -19.15
CA ARG A 67 30.23 -14.95 -20.43
C ARG A 67 30.48 -14.09 -21.68
N GLY A 68 30.70 -12.78 -21.51
CA GLY A 68 31.04 -11.85 -22.59
C GLY A 68 32.53 -11.71 -22.90
N ASP A 69 33.44 -12.35 -22.15
CA ASP A 69 34.87 -12.28 -22.46
C ASP A 69 35.21 -13.30 -23.57
N PRO A 70 35.51 -12.87 -24.82
CA PRO A 70 36.04 -13.78 -25.82
C PRO A 70 37.37 -14.30 -25.30
N GLN A 71 37.41 -15.56 -24.87
CA GLN A 71 38.66 -16.20 -24.48
C GLN A 71 39.64 -16.10 -25.65
N LYS A 72 40.65 -15.23 -25.53
CA LYS A 72 41.78 -15.26 -26.44
C LYS A 72 42.44 -16.63 -26.30
N PRO A 73 42.72 -17.34 -27.42
CA PRO A 73 43.31 -18.66 -27.36
C PRO A 73 44.63 -18.59 -26.61
N LYS A 74 44.80 -19.42 -25.57
CA LYS A 74 46.11 -19.67 -24.99
C LYS A 74 46.97 -20.35 -26.07
N GLN A 75 47.93 -19.61 -26.61
CA GLN A 75 48.94 -20.16 -27.50
C GLN A 75 49.93 -21.03 -26.69
N PRO A 76 50.38 -22.16 -27.27
CA PRO A 76 51.15 -23.19 -26.57
C PRO A 76 52.54 -22.73 -26.12
#